data_AF-A0A8C9VVL9-F1
#
_entry.id   AF-A0A8C9VVL9-F1
#
_cell.length_a   1.000
_cell.length_b   1.000
_cell.length_c   1.000
_cell.angle_alpha   90.00
_cell.angle_beta   90.00
_cell.angle_gamma   90.00
#
_symmetry.space_group_name_H-M   'P 1'
#
loop_
_entity.id
_entity.type
_entity.pdbx_description
1 polymer ?
#
loop_
_entity_poly.entity_id
_entity_poly.type
_entity_poly.pdbx_seq_one_letter_code
_entity_poly.pdbx_strand_id
1 'polypeptide(L)'
;NAAFMDEFFSQIEEIRTSIEKIDENVAEVKKLYSVILSAPTSDQKTQEDLEALTNDIKKMANNARNKLKSIERSLESPEERVSADLRIRKSQHTVLSRKFVEVMTKYNEAQVDFRERSKGRIQRQLEITGKSTTDEELEEMLEGGNAAVFTAGIVQSGISQQALNEIEARHKDIVRLESSIKELHDMFVDIAMLVENQAEALRPPAARRCSALLGAARRSPCLSVPLQKKMMIMLCCVILIIVLSSVLYSFFT
;
A
#
# COMPACT_ATOMS: atom_id res chain seq x y z
N ASN A 1 -0.79 5.20 -37.47
CA ASN A 1 -0.70 3.95 -36.69
C ASN A 1 0.70 3.56 -36.27
N ALA A 2 1.69 3.39 -37.15
CA ALA A 2 3.05 2.95 -36.77
C ALA A 2 3.72 3.88 -35.73
N ALA A 3 3.86 5.17 -36.04
CA ALA A 3 4.49 6.14 -35.13
C ALA A 3 3.81 6.25 -33.75
N PHE A 4 2.48 6.09 -33.70
CA PHE A 4 1.70 6.12 -32.46
C PHE A 4 1.86 4.85 -31.61
N MET A 5 2.14 3.71 -32.24
CA MET A 5 2.48 2.47 -31.54
C MET A 5 3.93 2.48 -31.07
N ASP A 6 4.85 3.06 -31.84
CA ASP A 6 6.26 3.21 -31.44
C ASP A 6 6.38 4.11 -30.19
N GLU A 7 5.66 5.23 -30.15
CA GLU A 7 5.60 6.10 -28.97
C GLU A 7 5.00 5.35 -27.75
N PHE A 8 3.94 4.57 -27.95
CA PHE A 8 3.35 3.75 -26.90
C PHE A 8 4.35 2.71 -26.37
N PHE A 9 5.06 1.99 -27.25
CA PHE A 9 6.04 1.01 -26.82
C PHE A 9 7.24 1.66 -26.09
N SER A 10 7.66 2.86 -26.51
CA SER A 10 8.67 3.64 -25.78
C SER A 10 8.19 3.96 -24.36
N GLN A 11 6.95 4.42 -24.20
CA GLN A 11 6.38 4.71 -22.88
C GLN A 11 6.31 3.46 -21.99
N ILE A 12 5.91 2.31 -22.56
CA ILE A 12 5.88 1.01 -21.86
C ILE A 12 7.26 0.61 -21.38
N GLU A 13 8.28 0.72 -22.24
CA GLU A 13 9.65 0.35 -21.89
C GLU A 13 10.24 1.27 -20.82
N GLU A 14 9.94 2.56 -20.87
CA GLU A 14 10.35 3.51 -19.86
C GLU A 14 9.69 3.26 -18.49
N ILE A 15 8.39 2.90 -18.47
CA ILE A 15 7.71 2.48 -17.24
C ILE A 15 8.36 1.22 -16.70
N ARG A 16 8.60 0.22 -17.56
CA ARG A 16 9.23 -1.05 -17.17
C ARG A 16 10.61 -0.83 -16.55
N THR A 17 11.45 -0.02 -17.21
CA THR A 17 12.78 0.36 -16.71
C THR A 17 12.68 1.07 -15.36
N SER A 18 11.69 1.95 -15.19
CA SER A 18 11.45 2.64 -13.91
C SER A 18 11.07 1.66 -12.80
N ILE A 19 10.20 0.69 -13.08
CA ILE A 19 9.79 -0.33 -12.12
C ILE A 19 10.97 -1.23 -11.73
N GLU A 20 11.79 -1.66 -12.70
CA GLU A 20 12.96 -2.49 -12.45
C GLU A 20 13.99 -1.76 -11.57
N LYS A 21 14.25 -0.48 -11.84
CA LYS A 21 15.12 0.35 -11.00
C LYS A 21 14.56 0.60 -9.60
N ILE A 22 13.23 0.73 -9.45
CA ILE A 22 12.62 0.81 -8.11
C ILE A 22 12.89 -0.49 -7.34
N ASP A 23 12.71 -1.66 -7.96
CA ASP A 23 12.94 -2.96 -7.32
C ASP A 23 14.41 -3.11 -6.87
N GLU A 24 15.36 -2.70 -7.71
CA GLU A 24 16.80 -2.64 -7.37
C GLU A 24 17.07 -1.71 -6.19
N ASN A 25 16.54 -0.48 -6.22
CA ASN A 25 16.71 0.48 -5.13
C ASN A 25 16.05 -0.01 -3.82
N VAL A 26 14.91 -0.69 -3.89
CA VAL A 26 14.25 -1.30 -2.73
C VAL A 26 15.15 -2.38 -2.10
N ALA A 27 15.83 -3.18 -2.93
CA ALA A 27 16.80 -4.16 -2.44
C ALA A 27 17.98 -3.49 -1.73
N GLU A 28 18.50 -2.37 -2.24
CA GLU A 28 19.57 -1.62 -1.59
C GLU A 28 19.11 -0.92 -0.30
N VAL A 29 17.89 -0.35 -0.29
CA VAL A 29 17.29 0.22 0.93
C VAL A 29 17.19 -0.84 2.03
N LYS A 30 16.80 -2.08 1.71
CA LYS A 30 16.79 -3.19 2.69
C LYS A 30 18.17 -3.46 3.28
N LYS A 31 19.25 -3.36 2.48
CA LYS A 31 20.62 -3.51 2.99
C LYS A 31 20.99 -2.37 3.91
N LEU A 32 20.68 -1.12 3.53
CA LEU A 32 20.94 0.05 4.39
C LEU A 32 20.15 -0.03 5.70
N TYR A 33 18.88 -0.44 5.68
CA TYR A 33 18.10 -0.71 6.88
C TYR A 33 18.77 -1.75 7.79
N SER A 34 19.31 -2.83 7.22
CA SER A 34 20.06 -3.82 8.00
C SER A 34 21.34 -3.25 8.61
N VAL A 35 22.06 -2.39 7.89
CA VAL A 35 23.29 -1.74 8.40
C VAL A 35 22.93 -0.78 9.54
N ILE A 36 21.91 0.05 9.36
CA ILE A 36 21.42 1.00 10.36
C ILE A 36 20.96 0.27 11.63
N LEU A 37 20.25 -0.85 11.46
CA LEU A 37 19.85 -1.71 12.58
C LEU A 37 20.98 -2.53 13.18
N SER A 38 22.19 -2.59 12.58
CA SER A 38 23.30 -3.36 13.16
C SER A 38 24.12 -2.53 14.16
N ALA A 39 24.09 -1.20 14.05
CA ALA A 39 24.85 -0.28 14.90
C ALA A 39 23.95 0.48 15.88
N PRO A 40 24.46 0.93 17.04
CA PRO A 40 23.74 1.82 17.96
C PRO A 40 23.40 3.18 17.31
N THR A 41 24.35 3.72 16.55
CA THR A 41 24.21 4.95 15.77
C THR A 41 24.58 4.66 14.33
N SER A 42 23.75 5.09 13.38
CA SER A 42 24.06 4.98 11.96
C SER A 42 25.01 6.08 11.53
N ASP A 43 25.99 5.75 10.69
CA ASP A 43 26.88 6.73 10.09
C ASP A 43 26.08 7.74 9.24
N GLN A 44 26.52 8.99 9.25
CA GLN A 44 25.89 10.06 8.47
C GLN A 44 25.81 9.70 6.98
N LYS A 45 26.87 9.07 6.44
CA LYS A 45 26.90 8.59 5.06
C LYS A 45 25.78 7.59 4.75
N THR A 46 25.55 6.62 5.64
CA THR A 46 24.48 5.62 5.48
C THR A 46 23.09 6.25 5.50
N GLN A 47 22.89 7.31 6.30
CA GLN A 47 21.66 8.08 6.29
C GLN A 47 21.47 8.88 4.99
N GLU A 48 22.53 9.52 4.51
CA GLU A 48 22.52 10.27 3.24
C GLU A 48 22.24 9.34 2.05
N ASP A 49 22.86 8.16 2.02
CA ASP A 49 22.61 7.13 0.99
C ASP A 49 21.15 6.64 1.03
N LEU A 50 20.58 6.46 2.23
CA LEU A 50 19.18 6.05 2.40
C LEU A 50 18.20 7.14 1.92
N GLU A 51 18.47 8.40 2.27
CA GLU A 51 17.67 9.54 1.81
C GLU A 51 17.74 9.69 0.29
N ALA A 52 18.92 9.51 -0.31
CA ALA A 52 19.10 9.54 -1.76
C ALA A 52 18.29 8.43 -2.45
N LEU A 53 18.39 7.18 -1.99
CA LEU A 53 17.62 6.06 -2.55
C LEU A 53 16.11 6.26 -2.40
N THR A 54 15.67 6.80 -1.27
CA THR A 54 14.26 7.13 -1.03
C THR A 54 13.75 8.18 -2.01
N ASN A 55 14.52 9.23 -2.25
CA ASN A 55 14.19 10.27 -3.23
C ASN A 55 14.17 9.72 -4.67
N ASP A 56 15.09 8.84 -5.02
CA ASP A 56 15.13 8.19 -6.33
C ASP A 56 13.93 7.27 -6.54
N ILE A 57 13.58 6.44 -5.55
CA ILE A 57 12.36 5.62 -5.57
C ILE A 57 11.13 6.50 -5.76
N LYS A 58 11.01 7.60 -5.00
CA LYS A 58 9.90 8.56 -5.12
C LYS A 58 9.80 9.17 -6.52
N LYS A 59 10.93 9.59 -7.10
CA LYS A 59 10.97 10.20 -8.43
C LYS A 59 10.57 9.19 -9.51
N MET A 60 11.09 7.97 -9.45
CA MET A 60 10.77 6.90 -10.40
C MET A 60 9.32 6.44 -10.26
N ALA A 61 8.83 6.33 -9.02
CA ALA A 61 7.44 5.94 -8.74
C ALA A 61 6.45 6.96 -9.32
N ASN A 62 6.71 8.27 -9.11
CA ASN A 62 5.88 9.33 -9.68
C ASN A 62 5.94 9.36 -11.22
N ASN A 63 7.12 9.12 -11.82
CA ASN A 63 7.25 9.03 -13.27
C ASN A 63 6.41 7.87 -13.84
N ALA A 64 6.55 6.67 -13.28
CA ALA A 64 5.78 5.49 -13.67
C ALA A 64 4.27 5.72 -13.49
N ARG A 65 3.84 6.31 -12.36
CA ARG A 65 2.45 6.68 -12.09
C ARG A 65 1.89 7.64 -13.14
N ASN A 66 2.60 8.72 -13.45
CA ASN A 66 2.15 9.72 -14.42
C ASN A 66 2.01 9.13 -15.82
N LYS A 67 2.94 8.27 -16.24
CA LYS A 67 2.87 7.58 -17.54
C LYS A 67 1.76 6.55 -17.60
N LEU A 68 1.55 5.77 -16.54
CA LEU A 68 0.41 4.85 -16.44
C LEU A 68 -0.91 5.60 -16.58
N LYS A 69 -1.10 6.71 -15.85
CA LYS A 69 -2.27 7.58 -15.98
C LYS A 69 -2.43 8.19 -17.37
N SER A 70 -1.33 8.57 -18.03
CA SER A 70 -1.36 9.08 -19.40
C SER A 70 -1.84 8.02 -20.39
N ILE A 71 -1.35 6.79 -20.25
CA ILE A 71 -1.81 5.65 -21.05
C ILE A 71 -3.29 5.39 -20.79
N GLU A 72 -3.74 5.41 -19.53
CA GLU A 72 -5.15 5.22 -19.18
C GLU A 72 -6.07 6.25 -19.84
N ARG A 73 -5.75 7.55 -19.79
CA ARG A 73 -6.53 8.59 -20.48
C ARG A 73 -6.60 8.36 -21.98
N SER A 74 -5.52 7.84 -22.59
CA SER A 74 -5.52 7.49 -24.01
C SER A 74 -6.44 6.30 -24.34
N LEU A 75 -6.79 5.48 -23.35
CA LEU A 75 -7.69 4.32 -23.47
C LEU A 75 -9.17 4.67 -23.26
N GLU A 76 -9.49 5.83 -22.67
CA GLU A 76 -10.86 6.33 -22.42
C GLU A 76 -11.50 7.04 -23.62
N SER A 77 -10.71 7.30 -24.67
CA SER A 77 -11.20 7.86 -25.93
C SER A 77 -12.34 7.00 -26.52
N PRO A 78 -13.54 7.57 -26.80
CA PRO A 78 -14.74 6.85 -27.22
C PRO A 78 -14.72 6.42 -28.70
N GLU A 79 -13.54 6.28 -29.32
CA GLU A 79 -13.45 5.71 -30.65
C GLU A 79 -13.74 4.20 -30.58
N GLU A 80 -15.00 3.86 -30.88
CA GLU A 80 -15.56 2.53 -31.09
C GLU A 80 -14.80 1.72 -32.15
N ARG A 81 -13.56 1.32 -31.86
CA ARG A 81 -12.91 0.22 -32.56
C ARG A 81 -12.22 -0.65 -31.54
N VAL A 82 -12.79 -1.85 -31.34
CA VAL A 82 -12.13 -3.01 -30.74
C VAL A 82 -11.02 -3.46 -31.70
N SER A 83 -9.99 -2.62 -31.87
CA SER A 83 -8.82 -2.90 -32.67
C SER A 83 -7.89 -3.82 -31.88
N ALA A 84 -7.08 -4.61 -32.59
CA ALA A 84 -6.03 -5.40 -31.96
C ALA A 84 -5.12 -4.52 -31.09
N ASP A 85 -4.84 -3.31 -31.55
CA ASP A 85 -4.00 -2.30 -30.88
C ASP A 85 -4.58 -1.87 -29.53
N LEU A 86 -5.90 -1.63 -29.44
CA LEU A 86 -6.54 -1.26 -28.17
C LEU A 86 -6.45 -2.39 -27.13
N ARG A 87 -6.59 -3.65 -27.58
CA ARG A 87 -6.45 -4.82 -26.69
C ARG A 87 -5.01 -4.97 -26.19
N ILE A 88 -4.03 -4.77 -27.07
CA ILE A 88 -2.60 -4.81 -26.70
C ILE A 88 -2.32 -3.74 -25.66
N ARG A 89 -2.77 -2.50 -25.89
CA ARG A 89 -2.54 -1.39 -24.96
C ARG A 89 -3.19 -1.62 -23.58
N LYS A 90 -4.45 -2.06 -23.56
CA LYS A 90 -5.14 -2.44 -22.31
C LYS A 90 -4.41 -3.55 -21.56
N SER A 91 -3.97 -4.59 -22.28
CA SER A 91 -3.22 -5.71 -21.68
C SER A 91 -1.89 -5.26 -21.08
N GLN A 92 -1.12 -4.44 -21.81
CA GLN A 92 0.17 -3.94 -21.33
C GLN A 92 0.00 -3.00 -20.13
N HIS A 93 -0.97 -2.09 -20.18
CA HIS A 93 -1.31 -1.21 -19.08
C HIS A 93 -1.55 -2.00 -17.80
N THR A 94 -2.45 -2.99 -17.82
CA THR A 94 -2.75 -3.77 -16.61
C THR A 94 -1.58 -4.61 -16.11
N VAL A 95 -0.76 -5.19 -17.00
CA VAL A 95 0.44 -5.94 -16.58
C VAL A 95 1.41 -5.01 -15.85
N LEU A 96 1.67 -3.82 -16.40
CA LEU A 96 2.55 -2.85 -15.77
C LEU A 96 1.97 -2.28 -14.47
N SER A 97 0.68 -1.96 -14.41
CA SER A 97 0.03 -1.50 -13.18
C SER A 97 0.15 -2.54 -12.07
N ARG A 98 -0.04 -3.83 -12.37
CA ARG A 98 0.15 -4.92 -11.39
C ARG A 98 1.60 -5.01 -10.92
N LYS A 99 2.57 -4.98 -11.84
CA LYS A 99 4.00 -5.04 -11.50
C LYS A 99 4.42 -3.83 -10.66
N PHE A 100 3.89 -2.64 -10.97
CA PHE A 100 4.12 -1.43 -10.19
C PHE A 100 3.59 -1.59 -8.76
N VAL A 101 2.34 -2.02 -8.59
CA VAL A 101 1.75 -2.27 -7.27
C VAL A 101 2.57 -3.31 -6.50
N GLU A 102 2.97 -4.41 -7.13
CA GLU A 102 3.79 -5.44 -6.51
C GLU A 102 5.11 -4.90 -5.94
N VAL A 103 5.88 -4.16 -6.74
CA VAL A 103 7.17 -3.60 -6.32
C VAL A 103 6.99 -2.58 -5.20
N MET A 104 5.96 -1.72 -5.31
CA MET A 104 5.66 -0.75 -4.27
C MET A 104 5.22 -1.44 -2.96
N THR A 105 4.53 -2.58 -3.04
CA THR A 105 4.08 -3.32 -1.85
C THR A 105 5.29 -3.92 -1.14
N LYS A 106 6.24 -4.47 -1.90
CA LYS A 106 7.54 -4.92 -1.35
C LYS A 106 8.31 -3.79 -0.67
N TYR A 107 8.22 -2.57 -1.20
CA TYR A 107 8.83 -1.40 -0.57
C TYR A 107 8.14 -1.03 0.75
N ASN A 108 6.81 -0.99 0.77
CA ASN A 108 6.03 -0.72 1.98
C ASN A 108 6.29 -1.79 3.07
N GLU A 109 6.32 -3.07 2.71
CA GLU A 109 6.68 -4.15 3.63
C GLU A 109 8.08 -3.94 4.24
N ALA A 110 9.06 -3.55 3.41
CA ALA A 110 10.42 -3.25 3.89
C ALA A 110 10.46 -2.10 4.90
N GLN A 111 9.63 -1.07 4.68
CA GLN A 111 9.51 0.07 5.57
C GLN A 111 8.85 -0.32 6.88
N VAL A 112 7.71 -1.02 6.84
CA VAL A 112 7.00 -1.51 8.03
C VAL A 112 7.92 -2.41 8.88
N ASP A 113 8.64 -3.33 8.24
CA ASP A 113 9.61 -4.19 8.92
C ASP A 113 10.71 -3.38 9.64
N PHE A 114 11.22 -2.33 9.01
CA PHE A 114 12.23 -1.45 9.62
C PHE A 114 11.66 -0.63 10.78
N ARG A 115 10.41 -0.15 10.66
CA ARG A 115 9.69 0.55 11.75
C ARG A 115 9.59 -0.33 12.98
N GLU A 116 9.11 -1.57 12.79
CA GLU A 116 8.88 -2.52 13.87
C GLU A 116 10.18 -2.90 14.58
N ARG A 117 11.24 -3.17 13.81
CA ARG A 117 12.56 -3.45 14.38
C ARG A 117 13.16 -2.25 15.13
N SER A 118 12.92 -1.03 14.63
CA SER A 118 13.37 0.20 15.30
C SER A 118 12.60 0.43 16.60
N LYS A 119 11.28 0.19 16.61
CA LYS A 119 10.42 0.22 17.80
C LYS A 119 10.92 -0.76 18.86
N GLY A 120 11.15 -2.03 18.50
CA GLY A 120 11.67 -3.04 19.43
C GLY A 120 13.06 -2.69 20.00
N ARG A 121 13.91 -1.98 19.25
CA ARG A 121 15.17 -1.45 19.78
C ARG A 121 14.97 -0.34 20.80
N ILE A 122 14.08 0.62 20.52
CA ILE A 122 13.73 1.68 21.48
C ILE A 122 13.18 1.06 22.76
N GLN A 123 12.27 0.09 22.66
CA GLN A 123 11.71 -0.62 23.81
C GLN A 123 12.82 -1.25 24.67
N ARG A 124 13.76 -1.96 24.04
CA ARG A 124 14.87 -2.59 24.76
C ARG A 124 15.79 -1.56 25.44
N GLN A 125 16.06 -0.42 24.80
CA GLN A 125 16.83 0.66 25.42
C GLN A 125 16.09 1.29 26.61
N LEU A 126 14.76 1.42 26.53
CA LEU A 126 13.93 1.88 27.65
C LEU A 126 13.95 0.92 28.83
N GLU A 127 13.85 -0.39 28.58
CA GLU A 127 13.99 -1.43 29.61
C GLU A 127 15.36 -1.37 30.31
N ILE A 128 16.45 -1.17 29.56
CA ILE A 128 17.80 -1.01 30.11
C ILE A 128 17.89 0.22 31.02
N THR A 129 17.18 1.30 30.67
CA THR A 129 17.10 2.51 31.50
C THR A 129 16.20 2.37 32.74
N GLY A 130 15.59 1.20 32.93
CA GLY A 130 14.72 0.90 34.07
C GLY A 130 13.27 1.36 33.89
N LYS A 131 12.88 1.80 32.68
CA LYS A 131 11.50 2.17 32.34
C LYS A 131 10.84 1.00 31.59
N SER A 132 10.08 0.17 32.29
CA SER A 132 9.17 -0.76 31.63
C SER A 132 8.05 0.03 30.97
N THR A 133 7.91 -0.10 29.65
CA THR A 133 6.90 0.61 28.86
C THR A 133 6.11 -0.44 28.08
N THR A 134 4.77 -0.38 28.08
CA THR A 134 3.98 -1.30 27.27
C THR A 134 4.08 -0.94 25.80
N ASP A 135 3.64 -1.84 24.92
CA ASP A 135 3.69 -1.61 23.47
C ASP A 135 2.79 -0.43 23.06
N GLU A 136 1.64 -0.29 23.72
CA GLU A 136 0.68 0.79 23.51
C GLU A 136 1.21 2.14 24.01
N GLU A 137 1.82 2.17 25.20
CA GLU A 137 2.46 3.37 25.74
C GLU A 137 3.62 3.82 24.86
N LEU A 138 4.41 2.87 24.34
CA LEU A 138 5.50 3.17 23.42
C LEU A 138 4.99 3.76 22.11
N GLU A 139 3.90 3.22 21.57
CA GLU A 139 3.27 3.74 20.35
C GLU A 139 2.76 5.17 20.56
N GLU A 140 2.10 5.46 21.68
CA GLU A 140 1.64 6.81 22.03
C GLU A 140 2.81 7.80 22.15
N MET A 141 3.94 7.35 22.72
CA MET A 141 5.16 8.14 22.79
C MET A 141 5.77 8.42 21.41
N LEU A 142 5.67 7.49 20.46
CA LEU A 142 6.11 7.67 19.07
C LEU A 142 5.18 8.60 18.30
N GLU A 143 3.86 8.47 18.46
CA GLU A 143 2.85 9.31 17.81
C GLU A 143 2.92 10.77 18.30
N GLY A 144 3.26 10.98 19.57
CA GLY A 144 3.42 12.31 20.15
C GLY A 144 4.54 13.15 19.51
N GLY A 145 5.44 12.53 18.73
CA GLY A 145 6.47 13.19 17.93
C GLY A 145 7.53 13.97 18.71
N ASN A 146 7.45 13.96 20.04
CA ASN A 146 8.32 14.74 20.91
C ASN A 146 9.39 13.83 21.53
N ALA A 147 10.61 13.92 21.00
CA ALA A 147 11.77 13.16 21.51
C ALA A 147 12.05 13.41 23.01
N ALA A 148 11.60 14.55 23.56
CA ALA A 148 11.75 14.87 24.98
C ALA A 148 10.93 13.95 25.90
N VAL A 149 9.90 13.27 25.39
CA VAL A 149 9.10 12.31 26.16
C VAL A 149 9.94 11.09 26.58
N PHE A 150 10.97 10.75 25.79
CA PHE A 150 11.94 9.71 26.14
C PHE A 150 12.95 10.18 27.19
N THR A 151 13.31 11.47 27.22
CA THR A 151 14.31 12.01 28.16
C THR A 151 13.72 12.44 29.51
N ALA A 152 12.44 12.81 29.56
CA ALA A 152 11.78 13.38 30.75
C ALA A 152 11.79 12.49 32.02
N GLY A 153 12.01 11.18 31.90
CA GLY A 153 12.09 10.25 33.04
C GLY A 153 13.49 9.68 33.34
N ILE A 154 14.46 9.88 32.46
CA ILE A 154 15.76 9.15 32.48
C ILE A 154 16.90 10.00 33.07
N VAL A 155 16.77 11.33 33.05
CA VAL A 155 17.81 12.26 33.56
C VAL A 155 18.10 12.08 35.05
N GLN A 156 17.17 11.49 35.81
CA GLN A 156 17.26 11.39 37.28
C GLN A 156 18.07 10.17 37.79
N SER A 157 18.35 9.17 36.93
CA SER A 157 18.92 7.87 37.33
C SER A 157 20.41 7.69 37.02
N GLY A 158 21.09 8.70 36.45
CA GLY A 158 22.55 8.62 36.16
C GLY A 158 22.92 7.58 35.10
N ILE A 159 21.94 7.08 34.34
CA ILE A 159 22.10 6.08 33.27
C ILE A 159 22.53 6.77 31.96
N SER A 160 23.30 6.03 31.16
CA SER A 160 24.14 6.50 30.06
C SER A 160 23.42 7.38 29.02
N GLN A 161 23.92 8.60 28.85
CA GLN A 161 23.67 9.50 27.70
C GLN A 161 23.64 8.76 26.34
N GLN A 162 24.39 7.67 26.23
CA GLN A 162 24.44 6.79 25.06
C GLN A 162 23.09 6.12 24.71
N ALA A 163 22.34 5.62 25.70
CA ALA A 163 21.04 4.99 25.46
C ALA A 163 20.00 6.02 24.99
N LEU A 164 20.04 7.24 25.55
CA LEU A 164 19.20 8.35 25.12
C LEU A 164 19.53 8.78 23.68
N ASN A 165 20.82 8.92 23.34
CA ASN A 165 21.25 9.28 21.99
C ASN A 165 20.82 8.21 20.96
N GLU A 166 20.88 6.93 21.32
CA GLU A 166 20.39 5.85 20.46
C GLU A 166 18.87 5.92 20.26
N ILE A 167 18.09 6.11 21.34
CA ILE A 167 16.63 6.27 21.26
C ILE A 167 16.26 7.45 20.37
N GLU A 168 16.90 8.61 20.54
CA GLU A 168 16.64 9.81 19.75
C GLU A 168 16.96 9.58 18.26
N ALA A 169 18.10 8.94 17.95
CA ALA A 169 18.48 8.61 16.58
C ALA A 169 17.47 7.65 15.94
N ARG A 170 17.02 6.61 16.65
CA ARG A 170 16.00 5.66 16.15
C ARG A 170 14.65 6.34 15.94
N HIS A 171 14.23 7.21 16.88
CA HIS A 171 13.00 7.98 16.75
C HIS A 171 13.03 8.88 15.51
N LYS A 172 14.15 9.57 15.26
CA LYS A 172 14.32 10.39 14.04
C LYS A 172 14.20 9.55 12.77
N ASP A 173 14.74 8.34 12.76
CA ASP A 173 14.64 7.43 11.62
C ASP A 173 13.18 6.96 11.40
N ILE A 174 12.42 6.68 12.47
CA ILE A 174 10.97 6.36 12.40
C ILE A 174 10.18 7.53 11.82
N VAL A 175 10.41 8.77 12.29
CA VAL A 175 9.69 9.95 11.80
C VAL A 175 9.94 10.19 10.30
N ARG A 176 11.19 10.03 9.85
CA ARG A 176 11.54 10.12 8.41
C ARG A 176 10.82 9.04 7.60
N LEU A 177 10.80 7.81 8.11
CA LEU A 177 10.14 6.68 7.48
C LEU A 177 8.62 6.90 7.36
N GLU A 178 7.96 7.39 8.41
CA GLU A 178 6.51 7.65 8.39
C GLU A 178 6.13 8.71 7.35
N SER A 179 6.96 9.75 7.17
CA SER A 179 6.78 10.71 6.08
C SER A 179 6.87 10.02 4.71
N SER A 180 7.82 9.11 4.53
CA SER A 180 7.96 8.35 3.28
C SER A 180 6.75 7.43 3.04
N ILE A 181 6.27 6.71 4.07
CA ILE A 181 5.10 5.83 3.99
C ILE A 181 3.85 6.63 3.60
N LYS A 182 3.61 7.79 4.22
CA LYS A 182 2.45 8.64 3.90
C LYS A 182 2.43 9.06 2.42
N GLU A 183 3.57 9.47 1.89
CA GLU A 183 3.69 9.85 0.48
C GLU A 183 3.48 8.66 -0.48
N LEU A 184 3.96 7.46 -0.11
CA LEU A 184 3.72 6.24 -0.89
C LEU A 184 2.25 5.84 -0.86
N HIS A 185 1.60 5.93 0.30
CA HIS A 185 0.19 5.61 0.47
C HIS A 185 -0.68 6.46 -0.49
N ASP A 186 -0.41 7.76 -0.59
CA ASP A 186 -1.11 8.65 -1.54
C ASP A 186 -0.91 8.23 -3.01
N MET A 187 0.24 7.65 -3.36
CA MET A 187 0.47 7.08 -4.70
C MET A 187 -0.28 5.77 -4.91
N PHE A 188 -0.43 4.96 -3.85
CA PHE A 188 -1.05 3.64 -3.89
C PHE A 188 -2.57 3.69 -4.05
N VAL A 189 -3.25 4.55 -3.29
CA VAL A 189 -4.72 4.70 -3.34
C VAL A 189 -5.16 4.96 -4.78
N ASP A 190 -4.45 5.85 -5.46
CA ASP A 190 -4.73 6.21 -6.84
C ASP A 190 -4.60 5.04 -7.82
N ILE A 191 -3.65 4.13 -7.62
CA ILE A 191 -3.36 3.04 -8.56
C ILE A 191 -4.17 1.79 -8.23
N ALA A 192 -4.47 1.54 -6.96
CA ALA A 192 -5.35 0.46 -6.53
C ALA A 192 -6.75 0.61 -7.16
N MET A 193 -7.27 1.84 -7.23
CA MET A 193 -8.52 2.15 -7.95
C MET A 193 -8.44 1.83 -9.45
N LEU A 194 -7.27 1.99 -10.10
CA LEU A 194 -7.10 1.68 -11.52
C LEU A 194 -7.11 0.16 -11.79
N VAL A 195 -6.55 -0.63 -10.87
CA VAL A 195 -6.43 -2.09 -11.03
C VAL A 195 -7.76 -2.80 -10.80
N GLU A 196 -8.58 -2.34 -9.85
CA GLU A 196 -9.92 -2.92 -9.57
C GLU A 196 -10.87 -2.78 -10.76
N ASN A 197 -10.86 -1.64 -11.46
CA ASN A 197 -11.69 -1.42 -12.65
C ASN A 197 -11.29 -2.29 -13.86
N GLN A 198 -10.06 -2.82 -13.90
CA GLN A 198 -9.51 -3.53 -15.05
C GLN A 198 -9.50 -5.06 -14.91
N ALA A 199 -9.68 -5.61 -13.70
CA ALA A 199 -9.67 -7.05 -13.45
C ALA A 199 -10.78 -7.82 -14.18
N GLU A 200 -11.94 -7.19 -14.41
CA GLU A 200 -13.08 -7.79 -15.13
C GLU A 200 -12.84 -7.87 -16.66
N ALA A 201 -12.04 -6.95 -17.22
CA ALA A 201 -11.89 -6.77 -18.67
C ALA A 201 -10.84 -7.70 -19.33
N LEU A 202 -9.93 -8.29 -18.56
CA LEU A 202 -8.76 -9.05 -19.06
C LEU A 202 -8.90 -10.58 -19.02
N ARG A 203 -10.10 -11.10 -18.73
CA ARG A 203 -10.35 -12.54 -18.82
C ARG A 203 -10.11 -13.02 -20.27
N PRO A 204 -9.26 -14.05 -20.50
CA PRO A 204 -8.94 -14.53 -21.84
C PRO A 204 -10.20 -15.00 -22.59
N PRO A 205 -10.26 -14.88 -23.94
CA PRO A 205 -11.47 -15.20 -24.72
C PRO A 205 -11.93 -16.65 -24.55
N ALA A 206 -10.99 -17.59 -24.31
CA ALA A 206 -11.31 -18.98 -23.97
C ALA A 206 -12.15 -19.10 -22.68
N ALA A 207 -11.85 -18.26 -21.67
CA ALA A 207 -12.54 -18.25 -20.39
C ALA A 207 -13.88 -17.47 -20.43
N ARG A 208 -14.13 -16.63 -21.45
CA ARG A 208 -15.44 -16.02 -21.76
C ARG A 208 -16.34 -16.97 -22.57
N ARG A 209 -15.76 -17.72 -23.51
CA ARG A 209 -16.49 -18.76 -24.26
C ARG A 209 -16.87 -19.94 -23.35
N CYS A 210 -16.01 -20.33 -22.41
CA CYS A 210 -16.38 -21.33 -21.39
C CYS A 210 -17.57 -20.86 -20.55
N SER A 211 -17.63 -19.61 -20.09
CA SER A 211 -18.79 -19.13 -19.31
C SER A 211 -20.05 -18.95 -20.16
N ALA A 212 -19.95 -18.61 -21.44
CA ALA A 212 -21.10 -18.55 -22.35
C ALA A 212 -21.66 -19.96 -22.68
N LEU A 213 -20.80 -20.96 -22.84
CA LEU A 213 -21.21 -22.36 -23.03
C LEU A 213 -21.73 -22.99 -21.73
N LEU A 214 -21.11 -22.71 -20.57
CA LEU A 214 -21.61 -23.10 -19.25
C LEU A 214 -22.91 -22.37 -18.87
N GLY A 215 -23.11 -21.13 -19.35
CA GLY A 215 -24.33 -20.35 -19.17
C GLY A 215 -25.51 -20.83 -20.03
N ALA A 216 -25.24 -21.41 -21.20
CA ALA A 216 -26.27 -22.03 -22.05
C ALA A 216 -26.63 -23.45 -21.60
N ALA A 217 -25.72 -24.17 -20.92
CA ALA A 217 -25.92 -25.57 -20.51
C ALA A 217 -26.34 -25.77 -19.04
N ARG A 218 -26.29 -24.75 -18.18
CA ARG A 218 -26.73 -24.88 -16.76
C ARG A 218 -28.04 -24.16 -16.49
N ARG A 219 -29.15 -24.86 -16.77
CA ARG A 219 -30.34 -24.80 -15.90
C ARG A 219 -29.96 -25.45 -14.55
N SER A 220 -29.43 -24.64 -13.63
CA SER A 220 -29.30 -24.84 -12.15
C SER A 220 -28.42 -25.99 -11.63
N PRO A 221 -28.07 -26.01 -10.32
CA PRO A 221 -27.48 -24.97 -9.45
C PRO A 221 -26.05 -25.41 -8.99
N CYS A 222 -25.50 -24.76 -7.95
CA CYS A 222 -24.24 -25.06 -7.23
C CYS A 222 -22.97 -24.33 -7.72
N LEU A 223 -22.70 -23.17 -7.09
CA LEU A 223 -21.61 -22.96 -6.11
C LEU A 223 -21.82 -21.57 -5.42
N SER A 224 -22.58 -21.43 -4.33
CA SER A 224 -22.11 -21.23 -2.92
C SER A 224 -20.81 -20.41 -2.81
N VAL A 225 -20.68 -19.22 -2.17
CA VAL A 225 -21.29 -18.54 -0.99
C VAL A 225 -20.78 -17.06 -0.91
N PRO A 226 -21.34 -16.12 -0.09
CA PRO A 226 -22.54 -16.16 0.75
C PRO A 226 -23.54 -15.02 0.41
N LEU A 227 -24.78 -15.39 0.06
CA LEU A 227 -25.93 -14.48 0.03
C LEU A 227 -26.45 -14.10 1.44
N GLN A 228 -25.66 -14.30 2.50
CA GLN A 228 -26.17 -14.20 3.88
C GLN A 228 -26.30 -12.77 4.41
N LYS A 229 -25.56 -11.78 3.90
CA LYS A 229 -25.65 -10.41 4.44
C LYS A 229 -26.82 -9.60 3.88
N LYS A 230 -27.25 -9.85 2.63
CA LYS A 230 -28.37 -9.14 2.00
C LYS A 230 -29.74 -9.68 2.44
N MET A 231 -29.85 -10.99 2.70
CA MET A 231 -31.07 -11.59 3.26
C MET A 231 -31.33 -11.21 4.73
N MET A 232 -30.27 -11.07 5.54
CA MET A 232 -30.42 -10.70 6.95
C MET A 232 -30.95 -9.27 7.11
N ILE A 233 -30.47 -8.32 6.30
CA ILE A 233 -30.93 -6.93 6.31
C ILE A 233 -32.40 -6.83 5.86
N MET A 234 -32.80 -7.55 4.81
CA MET A 234 -34.19 -7.60 4.36
C MET A 234 -35.14 -8.20 5.41
N LEU A 235 -34.72 -9.26 6.11
CA LEU A 235 -35.54 -9.89 7.16
C LEU A 235 -35.73 -8.95 8.37
N CYS A 236 -34.68 -8.24 8.80
CA CYS A 236 -34.78 -7.26 9.88
C CYS A 236 -35.71 -6.09 9.52
N CYS A 237 -35.70 -5.61 8.28
CA CYS A 237 -36.61 -4.56 7.83
C CYS A 237 -38.08 -5.02 7.84
N VAL A 238 -38.37 -6.25 7.42
CA VAL A 238 -39.73 -6.79 7.44
C VAL A 238 -40.26 -6.95 8.88
N ILE A 239 -39.43 -7.44 9.80
CA ILE A 239 -39.82 -7.59 11.21
C ILE A 239 -40.07 -6.21 11.86
N LEU A 240 -39.23 -5.21 11.58
CA LEU A 240 -39.45 -3.84 12.06
C LEU A 240 -40.78 -3.25 11.57
N ILE A 241 -41.14 -3.47 10.30
CA ILE A 241 -42.40 -2.99 9.74
C ILE A 241 -43.60 -3.66 10.42
N ILE A 242 -43.53 -4.97 10.68
CA ILE A 242 -44.61 -5.71 11.36
C ILE A 242 -44.79 -5.19 12.79
N VAL A 243 -43.70 -5.01 13.54
CA VAL A 243 -43.76 -4.49 14.93
C VAL A 243 -44.35 -3.09 14.94
N LEU A 244 -43.90 -2.19 14.05
CA LEU A 244 -44.44 -0.83 13.96
C LEU A 244 -45.94 -0.82 13.60
N SER A 245 -46.37 -1.70 12.70
CA SER A 245 -47.79 -1.82 12.33
C SER A 245 -48.65 -2.33 13.48
N SER A 246 -48.13 -3.27 14.29
CA SER A 246 -48.85 -3.80 15.46
C SER A 246 -49.00 -2.76 16.57
N VAL A 247 -47.96 -1.96 16.84
CA VAL A 247 -48.00 -0.87 17.82
C VAL A 247 -48.98 0.22 17.39
N LEU A 248 -48.99 0.57 16.09
CA LEU A 248 -49.94 1.55 15.55
C LEU A 248 -51.39 1.05 15.64
N TYR A 249 -51.64 -0.24 15.38
CA TYR A 249 -52.97 -0.83 15.49
C TYR A 249 -53.48 -0.83 16.94
N SER A 250 -52.63 -1.15 17.91
CA SER A 250 -52.95 -1.07 19.34
C SER A 250 -53.09 0.35 19.88
N PHE A 251 -52.60 1.36 19.17
CA PHE A 251 -52.78 2.77 19.54
C PHE A 251 -54.08 3.36 18.98
N PHE A 252 -54.63 2.75 17.92
CA PHE A 252 -55.85 3.21 17.23
C PHE A 252 -57.11 2.41 17.60
N THR A 253 -56.94 1.28 18.31
CA THR A 253 -58.02 0.46 18.91
C THR A 253 -58.04 0.67 20.40
#